data_AF-A0A0H2YDQ5-F1
#
_entry.id   AF-A0A0H2YDQ5-F1
#
_cell.length_a   1.000
_cell.length_b   1.000
_cell.length_c   1.000
_cell.angle_alpha   90.00
_cell.angle_beta   90.00
_cell.angle_gamma   90.00
#
_symmetry.space_group_name_H-M   'P 1'
#
loop_
_entity.id
_entity.type
_entity.pdbx_description
1 polymer ?
#
loop_
_entity_poly.entity_id
_entity_poly.type
_entity_poly.pdbx_seq_one_letter_code
_entity_poly.pdbx_strand_id
1 'polypeptide(L)' 'MMQISSPMGQLTNDIQQARQAYQNQMAAVNINDPEQMLTSQFTMNQYSAFLDFKSIEMKMINDIRNRILSRI' A
#
# COMPACT_ATOMS: atom_id res chain seq x y z
N MET A 1 11.09 -11.92 21.03
CA MET A 1 11.78 -12.45 19.82
C MET A 1 11.63 -11.40 18.73
N MET A 2 12.74 -10.92 18.16
CA MET A 2 12.70 -10.02 17.01
C MET A 2 12.28 -10.87 15.80
N GLN A 3 11.01 -10.78 15.39
CA GLN A 3 10.59 -11.42 14.14
C GLN A 3 11.33 -10.69 13.01
N ILE A 4 12.28 -11.37 12.37
CA ILE A 4 12.79 -10.91 11.08
C ILE A 4 11.63 -11.06 10.10
N SER A 5 10.83 -10.01 9.94
CA SER A 5 9.81 -9.95 8.91
C SER A 5 10.52 -10.00 7.57
N SER A 6 10.17 -10.98 6.73
CA SER A 6 10.67 -11.00 5.36
C SER A 6 10.30 -9.68 4.67
N PRO A 7 11.08 -9.18 3.70
CA PRO A 7 10.75 -7.96 2.97
C PRO A 7 9.32 -7.97 2.40
N MET A 8 8.85 -9.14 1.94
CA MET A 8 7.47 -9.32 1.48
C MET A 8 6.44 -9.25 2.62
N GLY A 9 6.77 -9.79 3.79
CA GLY A 9 5.91 -9.71 4.98
C GLY A 9 5.76 -8.27 5.48
N GLN A 10 6.86 -7.52 5.51
CA GLN A 10 6.83 -6.10 5.88
C GLN A 10 6.03 -5.27 4.86
N LEU A 11 6.27 -5.50 3.57
CA LEU A 11 5.51 -4.86 2.49
C LEU A 11 4.01 -5.12 2.57
N THR A 12 3.63 -6.36 2.90
CA THR A 12 2.23 -6.75 3.12
C THR A 12 1.62 -6.02 4.31
N ASN A 13 2.36 -5.90 5.41
CA ASN A 13 1.91 -5.17 6.60
C ASN A 13 1.70 -3.68 6.31
N ASP A 14 2.63 -3.04 5.60
CA ASP A 14 2.53 -1.63 5.21
C ASP A 14 1.26 -1.38 4.38
N ILE A 15 0.99 -2.24 3.39
CA ILE A 15 -0.20 -2.14 2.54
C ILE A 15 -1.48 -2.30 3.37
N GLN A 16 -1.50 -3.25 4.32
CA GLN A 16 -2.65 -3.47 5.19
C GLN A 16 -2.93 -2.28 6.10
N GLN A 17 -1.89 -1.71 6.71
CA GLN A 17 -2.02 -0.52 7.57
C GLN A 17 -2.50 0.68 6.77
N ALA A 18 -1.90 0.94 5.61
CA ALA A 18 -2.32 2.03 4.72
C ALA A 18 -3.77 1.85 4.25
N ARG A 19 -4.18 0.62 3.93
CA ARG A 19 -5.58 0.31 3.57
C ARG A 19 -6.55 0.63 4.70
N GLN A 20 -6.24 0.19 5.93
CA GLN A 20 -7.09 0.47 7.10
C GLN A 20 -7.19 1.98 7.36
N ALA A 21 -6.07 2.70 7.31
CA ALA A 21 -6.05 4.15 7.48
C ALA A 21 -6.89 4.86 6.41
N TYR A 22 -6.74 4.47 5.14
CA TYR A 22 -7.55 5.01 4.03
C TYR A 22 -9.04 4.74 4.24
N GLN A 23 -9.42 3.50 4.58
CA GLN A 23 -10.82 3.14 4.83
C GLN A 23 -11.43 3.94 5.98
N ASN A 24 -10.69 4.11 7.09
CA ASN A 24 -11.15 4.90 8.23
C ASN A 24 -11.35 6.37 7.85
N GLN A 25 -10.43 6.94 7.06
CA GLN A 25 -10.54 8.31 6.60
C GLN A 25 -11.74 8.50 5.66
N MET A 26 -11.95 7.60 4.71
CA MET A 26 -13.07 7.68 3.75
C MET A 26 -14.43 7.42 4.39
N ALA A 27 -14.50 6.60 5.44
CA ALA A 27 -15.74 6.37 6.18
C ALA A 27 -16.27 7.63 6.89
N ALA A 28 -15.39 8.59 7.18
CA ALA A 28 -15.74 9.85 7.84
C ALA A 28 -16.10 10.98 6.85
N VAL A 29 -15.94 10.77 5.54
CA VAL A 29 -16.17 11.81 4.53
C VAL A 29 -17.66 12.04 4.31
N ASN A 30 -18.10 13.29 4.45
CA ASN A 30 -19.40 13.71 3.97
C ASN A 30 -19.33 14.08 2.48
N ILE A 31 -19.85 13.21 1.62
CA ILE A 31 -19.83 13.41 0.16
C ILE A 31 -20.74 14.55 -0.33
N ASN A 32 -21.62 15.06 0.52
CA ASN A 32 -22.48 16.20 0.18
C ASN A 32 -21.80 17.55 0.50
N ASP A 33 -20.61 17.52 1.12
CA ASP A 33 -19.77 18.69 1.36
C ASP A 33 -18.68 18.75 0.28
N PRO A 34 -18.69 19.78 -0.60
CA PRO A 34 -17.72 19.91 -1.69
C PRO A 34 -16.26 19.93 -1.26
N GLU A 35 -15.94 20.53 -0.11
CA GLU A 35 -14.56 20.58 0.39
C GLU A 35 -14.07 19.21 0.84
N GLN A 36 -14.95 18.46 1.52
CA GLN A 36 -14.65 17.09 1.93
C GLN A 36 -14.58 16.14 0.73
N MET A 37 -15.41 16.36 -0.29
CA MET A 37 -15.34 15.60 -1.55
C MET A 37 -14.00 15.81 -2.27
N LEU A 38 -13.53 17.05 -2.39
CA LEU A 38 -12.22 17.36 -2.98
C LEU A 38 -11.07 16.72 -2.18
N THR A 39 -11.14 16.82 -0.86
CA THR A 39 -10.15 16.20 0.04
C THR A 39 -10.14 14.69 -0.12
N SER A 40 -11.32 14.06 -0.21
CA SER A 40 -11.48 12.64 -0.48
C SER A 40 -10.85 12.23 -1.80
N GLN A 41 -11.08 12.99 -2.87
CA GLN A 41 -10.49 12.72 -4.18
C GLN A 41 -8.97 12.82 -4.16
N PHE A 42 -8.42 13.83 -3.47
CA PHE A 42 -6.98 13.97 -3.30
C PHE A 42 -6.39 12.80 -2.50
N THR A 43 -7.01 12.44 -1.38
CA THR A 43 -6.60 11.27 -0.57
C THR A 43 -6.64 9.98 -1.38
N MET A 44 -7.69 9.77 -2.19
CA MET A 44 -7.78 8.62 -3.10
C MET A 44 -6.62 8.58 -4.09
N ASN A 45 -6.27 9.73 -4.70
CA ASN A 45 -5.16 9.80 -5.66
C ASN A 45 -3.83 9.48 -4.98
N GLN A 46 -3.59 9.99 -3.77
CA GLN A 46 -2.40 9.66 -2.99
C GLN A 46 -2.33 8.17 -2.64
N TYR A 47 -3.46 7.57 -2.23
CA TYR A 47 -3.53 6.15 -1.93
C TYR A 47 -3.27 5.28 -3.18
N SER A 48 -3.79 5.67 -4.35
CA SER A 48 -3.50 4.98 -5.61
C SER A 48 -2.01 5.02 -5.95
N ALA A 49 -1.39 6.21 -5.88
CA ALA A 49 0.05 6.37 -6.14
C ALA A 49 0.91 5.53 -5.16
N PHE A 50 0.49 5.45 -3.90
CA PHE A 50 1.11 4.56 -2.92
C PHE A 50 1.02 3.08 -3.33
N LEU A 51 -0.14 2.60 -3.76
CA LEU A 51 -0.31 1.22 -4.20
C LEU A 51 0.52 0.89 -5.45
N ASP A 52 0.62 1.83 -6.39
CA ASP A 52 1.47 1.68 -7.58
C ASP A 52 2.94 1.51 -7.18
N PHE A 53 3.43 2.36 -6.27
CA PHE A 53 4.78 2.24 -5.73
C PHE A 53 5.00 0.89 -5.04
N LYS A 54 4.09 0.48 -4.15
CA LYS A 54 4.17 -0.80 -3.43
C LYS A 54 4.11 -2.01 -4.39
N SER A 55 3.41 -1.90 -5.51
CA SER A 55 3.38 -2.90 -6.58
C SER A 55 4.74 -3.06 -7.26
N ILE A 56 5.46 -1.95 -7.50
CA ILE A 56 6.82 -1.98 -8.03
C ILE A 56 7.76 -2.68 -7.03
N GLU A 57 7.66 -2.37 -5.73
CA GLU A 57 8.45 -3.03 -4.69
C GLU A 57 8.17 -4.55 -4.64
N MET A 58 6.91 -4.96 -4.73
CA MET A 58 6.52 -6.38 -4.78
C MET A 58 7.15 -7.10 -5.97
N LYS A 59 7.08 -6.48 -7.16
CA LYS A 59 7.71 -7.03 -8.38
C LYS A 59 9.21 -7.20 -8.20
N MET A 60 9.90 -6.17 -7.69
CA MET A 60 11.34 -6.23 -7.44
C MET A 60 11.71 -7.38 -6.50
N ILE A 61 11.00 -7.55 -5.38
CA ILE A 61 11.26 -8.65 -4.44
C ILE A 61 11.07 -10.02 -5.11
N ASN A 62 9.99 -10.17 -5.90
CA ASN A 62 9.73 -11.41 -6.62
C ASN A 62 10.78 -11.69 -7.70
N ASP A 63 11.25 -10.67 -8.42
CA ASP A 63 12.30 -10.80 -9.43
C ASP A 63 13.62 -11.24 -8.80
N ILE A 64 14.00 -10.67 -7.66
CA ILE A 64 15.18 -11.10 -6.90
C ILE A 64 15.04 -12.56 -6.49
N ARG A 65 13.89 -12.95 -5.94
CA ARG A 65 13.62 -14.34 -5.54
C ARG A 65 13.76 -15.29 -6.74
N ASN A 66 13.14 -14.96 -7.87
CA ASN A 66 13.17 -15.78 -9.08
C ASN A 66 14.58 -15.89 -9.66
N ARG A 67 15.36 -14.81 -9.62
CA ARG A 67 16.77 -14.81 -10.07
C ARG A 67 17.67 -15.66 -9.20
N ILE A 68 17.39 -15.75 -7.90
CA ILE A 68 18.08 -16.69 -7.01
C ILE A 68 17.71 -18.12 -7.39
N LEU A 69 16.41 -18.42 -7.52
CA LEU A 69 15.93 -19.76 -7.84
C LEU A 69 16.40 -20.25 -9.21
N SER A 70 16.55 -19.38 -10.21
CA SER A 70 17.02 -19.78 -11.55
C SER A 70 18.50 -20.17 -11.61
N ARG A 71 19.26 -19.96 -10.53
CA ARG A 71 20.69 -20.28 -10.43
C ARG A 71 20.97 -21.58 -9.68
N ILE A 72 19.94 -22.27 -9.20
CA ILE A 72 20.01 -23.51 -8.40
C ILE A 72 19.28 -24.61 -9.17
#